data_AF-A0AA85BD11-F1
#
_entry.id   AF-A0AA85BD11-F1
#
_cell.length_a   1.000
_cell.length_b   1.000
_cell.length_c   1.000
_cell.angle_alpha   90.00
_cell.angle_beta   90.00
_cell.angle_gamma   90.00
#
_symmetry.space_group_name_H-M   'P 1'
#
loop_
_entity.id
_entity.type
_entity.pdbx_description
1 polymer ?
#
loop_
_entity_poly.entity_id
_entity_poly.type
_entity_poly.pdbx_seq_one_letter_code
_entity_poly.pdbx_strand_id
1 'polypeptide(L)'
;MNFSALFANIKKSECPLSLLKSYVNDGVVLKDFNKCEEIGSLVCFLVSKTYGLGLKILLDCGLDMSASHHITGDTPLIILCNEGLCGATKQLIDKLEPASLFHSNVIGLTAITQLLCRAHGACNCLESLLSHLCLCSALLPVDLRMNSHIRSMSSMGLLHSEPLFENDEGSQVLFTVDQLLGRIKSDNSERIISVLQLWIKANLLRLTYTTGDSSMQNQQLTCNTNVLGERLLRPLLSCVLYPNNTGSIMNKLEILICQLLILGQLHGCLLIDSITQSNPVDSKNQYLNNM
;
A
#
# COMPACT_ATOMS: atom_id res chain seq x y z
N MET A 1 -36.84 -9.22 14.28
CA MET A 1 -36.73 -8.86 12.84
C MET A 1 -35.67 -9.76 12.22
N ASN A 2 -35.89 -10.31 11.01
CA ASN A 2 -34.95 -11.27 10.40
C ASN A 2 -33.82 -10.52 9.67
N PHE A 3 -32.56 -10.77 10.04
CA PHE A 3 -31.37 -10.17 9.43
C PHE A 3 -31.35 -10.34 7.91
N SER A 4 -31.60 -11.55 7.40
CA SER A 4 -31.48 -11.85 5.98
C SER A 4 -32.49 -11.06 5.14
N ALA A 5 -33.69 -10.77 5.69
CA ALA A 5 -34.67 -9.94 5.02
C ALA A 5 -34.24 -8.46 4.98
N LEU A 6 -33.70 -7.93 6.08
CA LEU A 6 -33.17 -6.56 6.13
C LEU A 6 -31.97 -6.40 5.20
N PHE A 7 -31.07 -7.37 5.20
CA PHE A 7 -29.91 -7.36 4.31
C PHE A 7 -30.32 -7.42 2.83
N ALA A 8 -31.28 -8.28 2.48
CA ALA A 8 -31.81 -8.34 1.11
C ALA A 8 -32.40 -7.00 0.66
N ASN A 9 -33.08 -6.28 1.55
CA ASN A 9 -33.62 -4.95 1.27
C ASN A 9 -32.50 -3.90 1.10
N ILE A 10 -31.48 -3.92 1.95
CA ILE A 10 -30.30 -3.05 1.84
C ILE A 10 -29.59 -3.27 0.50
N LYS A 11 -29.40 -4.51 0.08
CA LYS A 11 -28.76 -4.86 -1.21
C LYS A 11 -29.54 -4.36 -2.42
N LYS A 12 -30.87 -4.35 -2.35
CA LYS A 12 -31.76 -3.88 -3.42
C LYS A 12 -31.98 -2.37 -3.43
N SER A 13 -31.60 -1.67 -2.36
CA SER A 13 -31.80 -0.24 -2.23
C SER A 13 -30.79 0.55 -3.07
N GLU A 14 -31.26 1.60 -3.75
CA GLU A 14 -30.39 2.59 -4.39
C GLU A 14 -29.64 3.46 -3.36
N CYS A 15 -30.21 3.61 -2.16
CA CYS A 15 -29.65 4.42 -1.06
C CYS A 15 -29.47 3.58 0.23
N PRO A 16 -28.52 2.63 0.27
CA PRO A 16 -28.35 1.70 1.40
C PRO A 16 -28.15 2.39 2.76
N LEU A 17 -27.43 3.52 2.81
CA LEU A 17 -27.19 4.25 4.06
C LEU A 17 -28.45 4.92 4.60
N SER A 18 -29.30 5.46 3.72
CA SER A 18 -30.56 6.08 4.12
C SER A 18 -31.51 5.04 4.71
N LEU A 19 -31.55 3.85 4.11
CA LEU A 19 -32.33 2.72 4.63
C LEU A 19 -31.78 2.20 5.97
N LEU A 20 -30.45 2.13 6.12
CA LEU A 20 -29.85 1.81 7.42
C LEU A 20 -30.24 2.82 8.49
N LYS A 21 -30.21 4.12 8.18
CA LYS A 21 -30.65 5.17 9.10
C LYS A 21 -32.13 5.04 9.47
N SER A 22 -33.00 4.67 8.53
CA SER A 22 -34.41 4.44 8.85
C SER A 22 -34.57 3.26 9.80
N TYR A 23 -33.83 2.16 9.59
CA TYR A 23 -33.84 1.04 10.55
C TYR A 23 -33.40 1.45 11.95
N VAL A 24 -32.36 2.27 12.09
CA VAL A 24 -31.94 2.80 13.39
C VAL A 24 -33.06 3.66 14.02
N ASN A 25 -33.70 4.53 13.23
CA ASN A 25 -34.82 5.36 13.70
C ASN A 25 -36.04 4.52 14.13
N ASP A 26 -36.26 3.38 13.48
CA ASP A 26 -37.31 2.41 13.81
C ASP A 26 -36.93 1.52 15.02
N GLY A 27 -35.79 1.79 15.68
CA GLY A 27 -35.33 1.11 16.89
C GLY A 27 -34.55 -0.18 16.64
N VAL A 28 -34.11 -0.44 15.40
CA VAL A 28 -33.28 -1.61 15.08
C VAL A 28 -31.86 -1.41 15.61
N VAL A 29 -31.43 -2.32 16.49
CA VAL A 29 -30.07 -2.33 17.03
C VAL A 29 -29.11 -3.00 16.04
N LEU A 30 -28.53 -2.21 15.13
CA LEU A 30 -27.67 -2.74 14.06
C LEU A 30 -26.44 -3.49 14.57
N LYS A 31 -25.92 -3.20 15.76
CA LYS A 31 -24.80 -3.94 16.37
C LYS A 31 -25.11 -5.44 16.55
N ASP A 32 -26.36 -5.82 16.72
CA ASP A 32 -26.73 -7.24 16.84
C ASP A 32 -26.44 -8.03 15.55
N PHE A 33 -26.30 -7.34 14.41
CA PHE A 33 -25.95 -7.96 13.14
C PHE A 33 -24.55 -8.55 13.14
N ASN A 34 -23.67 -8.11 14.04
CA ASN A 34 -22.31 -8.65 14.16
C ASN A 34 -22.29 -10.13 14.57
N LYS A 35 -23.42 -10.67 15.07
CA LYS A 35 -23.58 -12.09 15.40
C LYS A 35 -23.97 -12.93 14.18
N CYS A 36 -24.29 -12.30 13.06
CA CYS A 36 -24.72 -12.98 11.84
C CYS A 36 -23.50 -13.35 10.99
N GLU A 37 -23.49 -14.56 10.44
CA GLU A 37 -22.42 -15.07 9.57
C GLU A 37 -22.18 -14.17 8.33
N GLU A 38 -23.24 -13.54 7.84
CA GLU A 38 -23.23 -12.71 6.65
C GLU A 38 -22.78 -11.25 6.91
N ILE A 39 -22.40 -10.88 8.14
CA ILE A 39 -22.01 -9.50 8.50
C ILE A 39 -20.89 -8.97 7.60
N GLY A 40 -19.87 -9.80 7.34
CA GLY A 40 -18.75 -9.43 6.47
C GLY A 40 -19.20 -9.02 5.07
N SER A 41 -20.18 -9.73 4.51
CA SER A 41 -20.76 -9.36 3.21
C SER A 41 -21.57 -8.09 3.26
N LEU A 42 -22.27 -7.81 4.36
CA LEU A 42 -23.01 -6.57 4.54
C LEU A 42 -22.06 -5.37 4.61
N VAL A 43 -21.07 -5.40 5.48
CA VAL A 43 -20.14 -4.27 5.67
C VAL A 43 -19.31 -4.02 4.43
N CYS A 44 -18.82 -5.07 3.76
CA CYS A 44 -18.08 -4.95 2.50
C CYS A 44 -18.95 -4.35 1.39
N PHE A 45 -20.21 -4.79 1.26
CA PHE A 45 -21.16 -4.23 0.29
C PHE A 45 -21.40 -2.74 0.56
N LEU A 46 -21.66 -2.36 1.81
CA LEU A 46 -21.94 -0.98 2.18
C LEU A 46 -20.74 -0.07 1.94
N VAL A 47 -19.54 -0.51 2.32
CA VAL A 47 -18.31 0.26 2.12
C VAL A 47 -18.00 0.43 0.63
N SER A 48 -18.15 -0.65 -0.16
CA SER A 48 -17.99 -0.60 -1.61
C SER A 48 -19.00 0.34 -2.27
N LYS A 49 -20.29 0.25 -1.92
CA LYS A 49 -21.34 1.09 -2.51
C LYS A 49 -21.27 2.56 -2.12
N THR A 50 -20.70 2.86 -0.97
CA THR A 50 -20.68 4.22 -0.43
C THR A 50 -19.32 4.89 -0.57
N TYR A 51 -18.33 4.20 -1.16
CA TYR A 51 -16.95 4.67 -1.29
C TYR A 51 -16.41 5.23 0.02
N GLY A 52 -16.71 4.55 1.13
CA GLY A 52 -16.27 4.95 2.47
C GLY A 52 -16.90 6.24 3.03
N LEU A 53 -17.73 6.98 2.28
CA LEU A 53 -18.39 8.20 2.77
C LEU A 53 -19.37 7.90 3.91
N GLY A 54 -19.91 6.68 3.96
CA GLY A 54 -20.78 6.21 5.03
C GLY A 54 -20.06 5.70 6.27
N LEU A 55 -18.71 5.62 6.26
CA LEU A 55 -17.96 4.84 7.24
C LEU A 55 -18.22 5.29 8.68
N LYS A 56 -18.30 6.60 8.93
CA LYS A 56 -18.64 7.15 10.24
C LYS A 56 -20.01 6.65 10.73
N ILE A 57 -21.03 6.66 9.87
CA ILE A 57 -22.37 6.18 10.23
C ILE A 57 -22.31 4.68 10.57
N LEU A 58 -21.60 3.89 9.77
CA LEU A 58 -21.51 2.45 10.00
C LEU A 58 -20.80 2.12 11.32
N LEU A 59 -19.74 2.86 11.64
CA LEU A 59 -19.03 2.77 12.93
C LEU A 59 -19.92 3.22 14.09
N ASP A 60 -20.64 4.33 13.95
CA ASP A 60 -21.57 4.85 14.97
C ASP A 60 -22.73 3.87 15.23
N CYS A 61 -23.14 3.10 14.21
CA CYS A 61 -24.10 2.00 14.34
C CYS A 61 -23.52 0.74 15.00
N GLY A 62 -22.22 0.73 15.31
CA GLY A 62 -21.54 -0.38 15.98
C GLY A 62 -21.35 -1.61 15.09
N LEU A 63 -21.37 -1.46 13.76
CA LEU A 63 -21.11 -2.57 12.84
C LEU A 63 -19.64 -2.95 12.85
N ASP A 64 -19.36 -4.24 12.84
CA ASP A 64 -17.99 -4.77 12.88
C ASP A 64 -17.28 -4.57 11.53
N MET A 65 -16.37 -3.58 11.49
CA MET A 65 -15.56 -3.26 10.32
C MET A 65 -14.34 -4.18 10.13
N SER A 66 -14.10 -5.11 11.07
CA SER A 66 -13.06 -6.13 10.92
C SER A 66 -13.55 -7.38 10.19
N ALA A 67 -14.87 -7.55 10.08
CA ALA A 67 -15.47 -8.73 9.46
C ALA A 67 -15.12 -8.87 7.98
N SER A 68 -14.70 -10.08 7.59
CA SER A 68 -14.36 -10.42 6.21
C SER A 68 -15.55 -10.99 5.44
N HIS A 69 -15.67 -10.64 4.16
CA HIS A 69 -16.64 -11.23 3.25
C HIS A 69 -16.47 -12.76 3.17
N HIS A 70 -17.53 -13.54 3.41
CA HIS A 70 -17.45 -15.00 3.51
C HIS A 70 -16.88 -15.72 2.27
N ILE A 71 -17.13 -15.21 1.06
CA ILE A 71 -16.59 -15.79 -0.19
C ILE A 71 -15.15 -15.32 -0.49
N THR A 72 -14.92 -14.01 -0.57
CA THR A 72 -13.64 -13.46 -1.05
C THR A 72 -12.61 -13.30 0.05
N GLY A 73 -13.03 -13.31 1.32
CA GLY A 73 -12.18 -12.94 2.45
C GLY A 73 -11.83 -11.45 2.51
N ASP A 74 -12.42 -10.60 1.67
CA ASP A 74 -12.13 -9.15 1.69
C ASP A 74 -12.65 -8.53 2.98
N THR A 75 -11.87 -7.62 3.55
CA THR A 75 -12.32 -6.76 4.64
C THR A 75 -12.66 -5.37 4.11
N PRO A 76 -13.46 -4.57 4.84
CA PRO A 76 -13.64 -3.15 4.55
C PRO A 76 -12.33 -2.40 4.29
N LEU A 77 -11.27 -2.70 5.04
CA LEU A 77 -9.97 -2.06 4.87
C LEU A 77 -9.33 -2.40 3.51
N ILE A 78 -9.34 -3.68 3.09
CA ILE A 78 -8.82 -4.09 1.77
C ILE A 78 -9.56 -3.36 0.65
N ILE A 79 -10.89 -3.26 0.75
CA ILE A 79 -11.73 -2.57 -0.25
C ILE A 79 -11.35 -1.09 -0.34
N LEU A 80 -11.28 -0.38 0.79
CA LEU A 80 -10.93 1.05 0.80
C LEU A 80 -9.53 1.32 0.24
N CYS A 81 -8.55 0.46 0.56
CA CYS A 81 -7.21 0.55 0.02
C CYS A 81 -7.19 0.31 -1.51
N ASN A 82 -7.96 -0.65 -2.01
CA ASN A 82 -8.09 -0.92 -3.45
C ASN A 82 -8.82 0.21 -4.21
N GLU A 83 -9.75 0.92 -3.57
CA GLU A 83 -10.40 2.10 -4.16
C GLU A 83 -9.55 3.39 -3.98
N GLY A 84 -8.48 3.34 -3.20
CA GLY A 84 -7.58 4.47 -2.95
C GLY A 84 -8.16 5.57 -2.05
N LEU A 85 -9.14 5.22 -1.21
CA LEU A 85 -9.90 6.15 -0.38
C LEU A 85 -9.15 6.47 0.91
N CYS A 86 -8.15 7.35 0.83
CA CYS A 86 -7.18 7.59 1.90
C CYS A 86 -7.80 8.06 3.23
N GLY A 87 -8.81 8.93 3.19
CA GLY A 87 -9.47 9.43 4.40
C GLY A 87 -10.20 8.33 5.17
N ALA A 88 -11.01 7.53 4.48
CA ALA A 88 -11.71 6.39 5.06
C ALA A 88 -10.75 5.28 5.48
N THR A 89 -9.66 5.07 4.73
CA THR A 89 -8.60 4.11 5.07
C THR A 89 -7.96 4.45 6.41
N LYS A 90 -7.54 5.70 6.61
CA LYS A 90 -6.98 6.16 7.89
C LYS A 90 -7.98 5.99 9.04
N GLN A 91 -9.25 6.34 8.80
CA GLN A 91 -10.30 6.16 9.80
C GLN A 91 -10.43 4.70 10.25
N LEU A 92 -10.31 3.72 9.34
CA LEU A 92 -10.29 2.31 9.74
C LEU A 92 -9.00 1.89 10.44
N ILE A 93 -7.83 2.33 9.97
CA ILE A 93 -6.55 2.03 10.61
C ILE A 93 -6.57 2.44 12.09
N ASP A 94 -7.10 3.62 12.38
CA ASP A 94 -7.17 4.17 13.74
C ASP A 94 -8.21 3.46 14.64
N LYS A 95 -9.11 2.66 14.07
CA LYS A 95 -10.25 2.04 14.79
C LYS A 95 -10.17 0.53 14.91
N LEU A 96 -9.44 -0.13 14.04
CA LEU A 96 -9.31 -1.58 14.01
C LEU A 96 -8.19 -2.04 14.94
N GLU A 97 -8.35 -3.25 15.49
CA GLU A 97 -7.28 -3.90 16.24
C GLU A 97 -6.14 -4.34 15.31
N PRO A 98 -4.88 -4.39 15.80
CA PRO A 98 -3.72 -4.70 14.97
C PRO A 98 -3.84 -6.00 14.17
N ALA A 99 -4.46 -7.04 14.72
CA ALA A 99 -4.67 -8.31 14.02
C ALA A 99 -5.50 -8.14 12.74
N SER A 100 -6.51 -7.28 12.75
CA SER A 100 -7.41 -7.04 11.61
C SER A 100 -6.76 -6.18 10.51
N LEU A 101 -5.74 -5.38 10.85
CA LEU A 101 -5.04 -4.51 9.91
C LEU A 101 -4.24 -5.29 8.86
N PHE A 102 -3.75 -6.47 9.25
CA PHE A 102 -2.89 -7.32 8.42
C PHE A 102 -3.62 -8.54 7.86
N HIS A 103 -4.96 -8.54 7.93
CA HIS A 103 -5.77 -9.60 7.35
C HIS A 103 -5.48 -9.79 5.86
N SER A 104 -5.40 -11.06 5.47
CA SER A 104 -5.21 -11.50 4.09
C SER A 104 -6.47 -12.19 3.58
N ASN A 105 -6.95 -11.78 2.40
CA ASN A 105 -8.10 -12.39 1.77
C ASN A 105 -7.75 -13.76 1.13
N VAL A 106 -8.73 -14.45 0.53
CA VAL A 106 -8.52 -15.81 0.01
C VAL A 106 -7.49 -15.92 -1.13
N ILE A 107 -7.15 -14.80 -1.77
CA ILE A 107 -6.14 -14.73 -2.83
C ILE A 107 -4.84 -14.04 -2.38
N GLY A 108 -4.66 -13.83 -1.08
CA GLY A 108 -3.42 -13.27 -0.52
C GLY A 108 -3.33 -11.74 -0.54
N LEU A 109 -4.42 -11.02 -0.83
CA LEU A 109 -4.42 -9.56 -0.82
C LEU A 109 -4.59 -9.04 0.61
N THR A 110 -3.80 -8.02 0.95
CA THR A 110 -3.81 -7.34 2.23
C THR A 110 -3.96 -5.84 2.00
N ALA A 111 -4.25 -5.09 3.06
CA ALA A 111 -4.29 -3.63 2.99
C ALA A 111 -2.92 -3.05 2.56
N ILE A 112 -1.81 -3.65 3.00
CA ILE A 112 -0.45 -3.27 2.58
C ILE A 112 -0.28 -3.49 1.09
N THR A 113 -0.58 -4.69 0.58
CA THR A 113 -0.36 -5.00 -0.83
C THR A 113 -1.22 -4.13 -1.73
N GLN A 114 -2.46 -3.78 -1.32
CA GLN A 114 -3.30 -2.85 -2.07
C GLN A 114 -2.71 -1.43 -2.12
N LEU A 115 -2.29 -0.88 -0.98
CA LEU A 115 -1.71 0.47 -0.93
C LEU A 115 -0.41 0.56 -1.75
N LEU A 116 0.41 -0.49 -1.71
CA LEU A 116 1.61 -0.62 -2.55
C LEU A 116 1.23 -0.65 -4.04
N CYS A 117 0.36 -1.57 -4.45
CA CYS A 117 -0.07 -1.73 -5.85
C CYS A 117 -0.71 -0.46 -6.43
N ARG A 118 -1.37 0.36 -5.59
CA ARG A 118 -2.04 1.60 -6.03
C ARG A 118 -1.20 2.87 -5.86
N ALA A 119 0.04 2.70 -5.45
CA ALA A 119 1.01 3.76 -5.24
C ALA A 119 0.64 4.84 -4.22
N HIS A 120 0.10 4.42 -3.07
CA HIS A 120 -0.25 5.28 -1.95
C HIS A 120 0.94 5.63 -1.03
N GLY A 121 2.09 5.98 -1.63
CA GLY A 121 3.31 6.29 -0.89
C GLY A 121 3.30 7.67 -0.21
N ALA A 122 2.57 8.65 -0.75
CA ALA A 122 2.59 10.03 -0.26
C ALA A 122 1.39 10.41 0.65
N CYS A 123 0.44 9.50 0.87
CA CYS A 123 -0.79 9.81 1.61
C CYS A 123 -0.75 9.39 3.09
N ASN A 124 0.39 8.87 3.57
CA ASN A 124 0.63 8.34 4.93
C ASN A 124 -0.24 7.14 5.32
N CYS A 125 -1.09 6.59 4.44
CA CYS A 125 -1.88 5.40 4.76
C CYS A 125 -0.95 4.18 4.93
N LEU A 126 0.01 4.03 4.02
CA LEU A 126 0.98 2.94 4.06
C LEU A 126 1.89 3.07 5.29
N GLU A 127 2.41 4.26 5.57
CA GLU A 127 3.22 4.52 6.77
C GLU A 127 2.43 4.24 8.06
N SER A 128 1.17 4.69 8.14
CA SER A 128 0.31 4.44 9.30
C SER A 128 0.15 2.94 9.52
N LEU A 129 -0.20 2.18 8.48
CA LEU A 129 -0.35 0.73 8.56
C LEU A 129 0.95 0.02 8.98
N LEU A 130 2.08 0.43 8.41
CA LEU A 130 3.40 -0.11 8.77
C LEU A 130 3.76 0.22 10.23
N SER A 131 3.29 1.33 10.80
CA SER A 131 3.57 1.67 12.21
C SER A 131 3.04 0.64 13.22
N HIS A 132 2.04 -0.13 12.83
CA HIS A 132 1.49 -1.21 13.65
C HIS A 132 2.28 -2.53 13.54
N LEU A 133 3.26 -2.63 12.63
CA LEU A 133 4.22 -3.74 12.62
C LEU A 133 5.33 -3.47 13.63
N CYS A 134 5.56 -4.44 14.54
CA CYS A 134 6.54 -4.33 15.62
C CYS A 134 7.94 -3.95 15.07
N LEU A 135 8.36 -4.56 13.96
CA LEU A 135 9.64 -4.28 13.31
C LEU A 135 9.71 -2.87 12.72
N CYS A 136 8.60 -2.31 12.22
CA CYS A 136 8.55 -1.02 11.52
C CYS A 136 8.36 0.18 12.46
N SER A 137 7.73 -0.02 13.63
CA SER A 137 7.56 1.02 14.65
C SER A 137 8.91 1.60 15.13
N ALA A 138 9.96 0.76 15.16
CA ALA A 138 11.33 1.17 15.47
C ALA A 138 11.99 2.00 14.35
N LEU A 139 11.46 1.95 13.12
CA LEU A 139 12.08 2.48 11.89
C LEU A 139 11.42 3.75 11.39
N LEU A 140 10.17 3.99 11.80
CA LEU A 140 9.47 5.21 11.45
C LEU A 140 10.03 6.39 12.26
N PRO A 141 10.09 7.60 11.65
CA PRO A 141 10.47 8.83 12.32
C PRO A 141 9.72 9.00 13.64
N VAL A 142 10.41 9.54 14.66
CA VAL A 142 9.88 9.71 16.01
C VAL A 142 8.53 10.46 16.02
N ASP A 143 8.35 11.40 15.09
CA ASP A 143 7.14 12.21 14.96
C ASP A 143 5.86 11.41 14.64
N LEU A 144 5.99 10.22 14.04
CA LEU A 144 4.86 9.33 13.75
C LEU A 144 4.58 8.32 14.88
N ARG A 145 5.51 8.14 15.82
CA ARG A 145 5.29 7.29 17.01
C ARG A 145 4.25 7.89 17.96
N MET A 146 4.08 9.21 17.90
CA MET A 146 3.33 10.01 18.87
C MET A 146 1.80 9.87 18.82
N ASN A 147 1.22 9.20 17.82
CA ASN A 147 -0.23 8.89 17.83
C ASN A 147 -0.57 7.53 18.45
N SER A 148 0.43 6.77 18.92
CA SER A 148 0.24 5.46 19.58
C SER A 148 0.34 5.52 21.11
N HIS A 149 0.27 6.72 21.71
CA HIS A 149 0.29 6.86 23.17
C HIS A 149 -1.03 6.38 23.78
N ILE A 150 -1.09 5.07 24.05
CA ILE A 150 -1.37 4.39 25.34
C ILE A 150 -1.38 2.89 25.02
N ARG A 151 -0.20 2.26 24.91
CA ARG A 151 -0.06 0.86 25.34
C ARG A 151 1.13 0.82 26.30
N SER A 152 0.75 0.93 27.56
CA SER A 152 1.54 0.85 28.79
C SER A 152 2.85 0.09 28.61
N MET A 153 3.96 0.81 28.82
CA MET A 153 5.17 0.21 29.38
C MET A 153 4.82 -0.35 30.77
N SER A 154 4.51 -1.64 30.82
CA SER A 154 4.57 -2.38 32.06
C SER A 154 5.17 -3.75 31.79
N SER A 155 6.31 -3.96 32.43
CA SER A 155 7.02 -5.21 32.67
C SER A 155 8.03 -5.65 31.61
N MET A 156 9.30 -5.58 32.03
CA MET A 156 10.31 -6.58 31.74
C MET A 156 9.67 -7.97 31.55
N GLY A 157 9.87 -8.52 30.37
CA GLY A 157 9.33 -9.80 29.94
C GLY A 157 9.88 -10.13 28.56
N LEU A 158 11.19 -9.96 28.41
CA LEU A 158 11.92 -10.62 27.34
C LEU A 158 11.74 -12.13 27.56
N LEU A 159 11.35 -12.82 26.49
CA LEU A 159 11.13 -14.27 26.32
C LEU A 159 9.66 -14.69 26.43
N HIS A 160 9.20 -15.34 25.34
CA HIS A 160 7.86 -15.88 25.08
C HIS A 160 6.86 -14.95 24.38
N SER A 161 7.28 -14.31 23.29
CA SER A 161 6.34 -14.01 22.21
C SER A 161 6.16 -15.26 21.36
N GLU A 162 4.98 -15.87 21.42
CA GLU A 162 4.51 -16.90 20.48
C GLU A 162 4.75 -16.45 19.02
N PRO A 163 5.00 -17.39 18.09
CA PRO A 163 5.34 -17.06 16.72
C PRO A 163 4.09 -16.65 15.93
N LEU A 164 3.64 -15.40 16.13
CA LEU A 164 2.54 -14.78 15.39
C LEU A 164 2.84 -14.55 13.89
N PHE A 165 4.03 -14.93 13.41
CA PHE A 165 4.51 -14.66 12.06
C PHE A 165 5.00 -15.91 11.29
N GLU A 166 4.73 -17.13 11.79
CA GLU A 166 5.34 -18.32 11.16
C GLU A 166 4.78 -18.68 9.77
N ASN A 167 3.62 -18.15 9.34
CA ASN A 167 3.03 -18.52 8.04
C ASN A 167 2.38 -17.37 7.23
N ASP A 168 2.53 -16.10 7.63
CA ASP A 168 1.84 -14.99 6.96
C ASP A 168 2.73 -14.31 5.90
N GLU A 169 2.91 -14.97 4.76
CA GLU A 169 3.65 -14.43 3.60
C GLU A 169 2.99 -13.14 3.03
N GLY A 170 1.70 -12.93 3.27
CA GLY A 170 0.92 -11.82 2.69
C GLY A 170 1.20 -10.43 3.28
N SER A 171 1.75 -10.38 4.50
CA SER A 171 2.03 -9.15 5.25
C SER A 171 3.49 -8.70 5.15
N GLN A 172 4.34 -9.47 4.47
CA GLN A 172 5.74 -9.14 4.30
C GLN A 172 5.91 -8.16 3.13
N VAL A 173 6.52 -6.99 3.38
CA VAL A 173 6.97 -6.03 2.36
C VAL A 173 8.22 -6.56 1.64
N LEU A 174 8.24 -7.86 1.29
CA LEU A 174 9.34 -8.55 0.63
C LEU A 174 9.06 -8.66 -0.86
N PHE A 175 8.98 -7.51 -1.52
CA PHE A 175 9.06 -7.48 -2.98
C PHE A 175 10.47 -7.11 -3.37
N THR A 176 11.02 -7.78 -4.37
CA THR A 176 12.15 -7.22 -5.13
C THR A 176 11.70 -5.94 -5.85
N VAL A 177 12.65 -5.13 -6.32
CA VAL A 177 12.30 -3.87 -7.02
C VAL A 177 11.48 -4.17 -8.28
N ASP A 178 11.81 -5.21 -9.06
CA ASP A 178 11.04 -5.61 -10.23
C ASP A 178 9.60 -6.04 -9.87
N GLN A 179 9.45 -6.86 -8.83
CA GLN A 179 8.15 -7.34 -8.38
C GLN A 179 7.26 -6.21 -7.86
N LEU A 180 7.85 -5.25 -7.16
CA LEU A 180 7.14 -4.06 -6.68
C LEU A 180 6.71 -3.18 -7.85
N LEU A 181 7.63 -2.83 -8.75
CA LEU A 181 7.37 -1.97 -9.90
C LEU A 181 6.35 -2.58 -10.87
N GLY A 182 6.38 -3.90 -11.07
CA GLY A 182 5.44 -4.64 -11.89
C GLY A 182 4.03 -4.71 -11.29
N ARG A 183 3.90 -4.61 -9.96
CA ARG A 183 2.60 -4.61 -9.26
C ARG A 183 1.97 -3.22 -9.14
N ILE A 184 2.76 -2.15 -9.22
CA ILE A 184 2.23 -0.78 -9.18
C ILE A 184 1.41 -0.49 -10.45
N LYS A 185 0.12 -0.19 -10.29
CA LYS A 185 -0.81 0.11 -11.40
C LYS A 185 -0.75 1.57 -11.87
N SER A 186 -0.04 2.44 -11.16
CA SER A 186 0.09 3.86 -11.51
C SER A 186 1.27 4.07 -12.44
N ASP A 187 1.09 4.94 -13.45
CA ASP A 187 2.16 5.42 -14.32
C ASP A 187 2.68 6.81 -13.90
N ASN A 188 2.18 7.35 -12.78
CA ASN A 188 2.64 8.62 -12.25
C ASN A 188 3.97 8.43 -11.51
N SER A 189 5.05 8.98 -12.07
CA SER A 189 6.41 8.82 -11.54
C SER A 189 6.57 9.27 -10.09
N GLU A 190 5.91 10.35 -9.68
CA GLU A 190 6.00 10.84 -8.29
C GLU A 190 5.37 9.87 -7.29
N ARG A 191 4.23 9.26 -7.66
CA ARG A 191 3.58 8.23 -6.83
C ARG A 191 4.45 6.97 -6.72
N ILE A 192 5.03 6.51 -7.84
CA ILE A 192 5.93 5.36 -7.87
C ILE A 192 7.17 5.62 -7.00
N ILE A 193 7.84 6.78 -7.17
CA ILE A 193 9.01 7.17 -6.38
C ILE A 193 8.68 7.18 -4.88
N SER A 194 7.52 7.71 -4.50
CA SER A 194 7.11 7.76 -3.09
C SER A 194 6.97 6.36 -2.46
N VAL A 195 6.43 5.39 -3.21
CA VAL A 195 6.34 3.99 -2.75
C VAL A 195 7.70 3.37 -2.60
N LEU A 196 8.58 3.55 -3.58
CA LEU A 196 9.94 3.00 -3.55
C LEU A 196 10.75 3.60 -2.40
N GLN A 197 10.61 4.90 -2.10
CA GLN A 197 11.24 5.52 -0.93
C GLN A 197 10.80 4.87 0.39
N LEU A 198 9.51 4.54 0.52
CA LEU A 198 9.00 3.81 1.68
C LEU A 198 9.52 2.37 1.72
N TRP A 199 9.52 1.69 0.57
CA TRP A 199 10.06 0.34 0.46
C TRP A 199 11.54 0.28 0.85
N ILE A 200 12.35 1.24 0.39
CA ILE A 200 13.76 1.39 0.76
C ILE A 200 13.90 1.54 2.28
N LYS A 201 13.15 2.46 2.90
CA LYS A 201 13.16 2.66 4.36
C LYS A 201 12.80 1.38 5.13
N ALA A 202 11.82 0.62 4.64
CA ALA A 202 11.39 -0.63 5.28
C ALA A 202 12.39 -1.78 5.08
N ASN A 203 13.09 -1.83 3.94
CA ASN A 203 13.99 -2.95 3.58
C ASN A 203 15.47 -2.71 3.88
N LEU A 204 15.88 -1.46 4.18
CA LEU A 204 17.26 -1.08 4.54
C LEU A 204 17.87 -1.90 5.69
N LEU A 205 17.04 -2.52 6.54
CA LEU A 205 17.50 -3.29 7.70
C LEU A 205 17.49 -4.80 7.53
N ARG A 206 16.85 -5.34 6.48
CA ARG A 206 16.87 -6.78 6.17
C ARG A 206 18.01 -7.16 5.22
N LEU A 207 18.58 -6.19 4.51
CA LEU A 207 19.64 -6.42 3.52
C LEU A 207 21.04 -6.67 4.13
N THR A 208 21.18 -6.63 5.45
CA THR A 208 22.44 -6.99 6.13
C THR A 208 22.77 -8.49 6.08
N TYR A 209 21.88 -9.35 5.54
CA TYR A 209 22.04 -10.82 5.61
C TYR A 209 21.69 -11.60 4.33
N THR A 210 21.98 -11.08 3.14
CA THR A 210 21.92 -11.89 1.91
C THR A 210 23.32 -12.19 1.38
N THR A 211 24.02 -13.10 2.06
CA THR A 211 25.16 -13.85 1.49
C THR A 211 24.61 -15.08 0.77
N GLY A 212 24.27 -14.94 -0.51
CA GLY A 212 23.79 -16.03 -1.37
C GLY A 212 24.36 -15.92 -2.79
N ASP A 213 24.35 -17.03 -3.54
CA ASP A 213 25.03 -17.24 -4.82
C ASP A 213 25.04 -16.03 -5.79
N SER A 214 26.25 -15.68 -6.25
CA SER A 214 26.53 -14.47 -7.06
C SER A 214 25.86 -14.45 -8.44
N SER A 215 25.48 -15.60 -8.99
CA SER A 215 24.84 -15.71 -10.31
C SER A 215 23.36 -15.29 -10.28
N MET A 216 22.60 -15.76 -9.29
CA MET A 216 21.19 -15.38 -9.08
C MET A 216 21.07 -13.89 -8.72
N GLN A 217 22.03 -13.38 -7.96
CA GLN A 217 22.09 -11.96 -7.61
C GLN A 217 22.26 -11.06 -8.84
N ASN A 218 23.13 -11.43 -9.80
CA ASN A 218 23.34 -10.65 -11.02
C ASN A 218 22.12 -10.61 -11.95
N GLN A 219 21.39 -11.72 -12.07
CA GLN A 219 20.16 -11.76 -12.87
C GLN A 219 19.06 -10.87 -12.25
N GLN A 220 18.93 -10.92 -10.92
CA GLN A 220 17.98 -10.08 -10.18
C GLN A 220 18.32 -8.58 -10.28
N LEU A 221 19.60 -8.21 -10.13
CA LEU A 221 20.10 -6.85 -10.33
C LEU A 221 19.78 -6.32 -11.73
N THR A 222 19.99 -7.14 -12.75
CA THR A 222 19.71 -6.80 -14.15
C THR A 222 18.21 -6.57 -14.37
N CYS A 223 17.36 -7.46 -13.85
CA CYS A 223 15.90 -7.33 -13.94
C CYS A 223 15.41 -6.03 -13.27
N ASN A 224 15.84 -5.78 -12.03
CA ASN A 224 15.51 -4.55 -11.29
C ASN A 224 15.90 -3.30 -12.07
N THR A 225 17.10 -3.29 -12.66
CA THR A 225 17.64 -2.14 -13.42
C THR A 225 16.84 -1.88 -14.69
N ASN A 226 16.51 -2.93 -15.45
CA ASN A 226 15.72 -2.80 -16.67
C ASN A 226 14.30 -2.29 -16.39
N VAL A 227 13.62 -2.87 -15.38
CA VAL A 227 12.26 -2.46 -15.03
C VAL A 227 12.22 -1.02 -14.51
N LEU A 228 13.21 -0.60 -13.70
CA LEU A 228 13.35 0.79 -13.25
C LEU A 228 13.60 1.73 -14.45
N GLY A 229 14.46 1.29 -15.38
CA GLY A 229 14.75 1.96 -16.65
C GLY A 229 13.49 2.26 -17.45
N GLU A 230 12.68 1.23 -17.69
CA GLU A 230 11.44 1.32 -18.47
C GLU A 230 10.33 2.12 -17.77
N ARG A 231 10.17 1.96 -16.45
CA ARG A 231 9.03 2.50 -15.71
C ARG A 231 9.24 3.92 -15.21
N LEU A 232 10.48 4.35 -14.97
CA LEU A 232 10.78 5.67 -14.43
C LEU A 232 11.74 6.47 -15.31
N LEU A 233 12.90 5.91 -15.67
CA LEU A 233 13.93 6.68 -16.38
C LEU A 233 13.48 7.08 -17.78
N ARG A 234 13.05 6.12 -18.62
CA ARG A 234 12.63 6.40 -19.99
C ARG A 234 11.43 7.37 -20.07
N PRO A 235 10.36 7.24 -19.27
CA PRO A 235 9.26 8.20 -19.25
C PRO A 235 9.70 9.61 -18.83
N LEU A 236 10.55 9.74 -17.81
CA LEU A 236 11.00 11.04 -17.33
C LEU A 236 11.99 11.72 -18.28
N LEU A 237 12.84 10.95 -18.95
CA LEU A 237 13.81 11.45 -19.94
C LEU A 237 13.15 11.80 -21.28
N SER A 238 12.05 11.14 -21.65
CA SER A 238 11.28 11.43 -22.86
C SER A 238 10.32 12.61 -22.73
N CYS A 239 10.07 13.12 -21.51
CA CYS A 239 9.31 14.34 -21.29
C CYS A 239 10.12 15.59 -21.68
N VAL A 240 10.15 15.90 -22.98
CA VAL A 240 10.83 17.06 -23.59
C VAL A 240 10.14 18.41 -23.25
N LEU A 241 8.97 18.40 -22.62
CA LEU A 241 8.20 19.62 -22.29
C LEU A 241 8.23 19.86 -20.78
N TYR A 242 9.17 20.69 -20.34
CA TYR A 242 9.40 21.11 -18.96
C TYR A 242 8.14 21.70 -18.28
N PRO A 243 7.46 20.99 -17.39
CA PRO A 243 6.68 21.61 -16.32
C PRO A 243 7.65 21.99 -15.19
N ASN A 244 7.32 23.06 -14.44
CA ASN A 244 8.15 23.58 -13.34
C ASN A 244 8.49 22.55 -12.23
N ASN A 245 7.89 21.34 -12.23
CA ASN A 245 8.10 20.29 -11.23
C ASN A 245 9.07 19.17 -11.66
N THR A 246 9.52 19.10 -12.91
CA THR A 246 10.38 17.98 -13.36
C THR A 246 11.74 17.95 -12.67
N GLY A 247 12.33 19.12 -12.39
CA GLY A 247 13.60 19.19 -11.66
C GLY A 247 13.53 18.59 -10.25
N SER A 248 12.43 18.80 -9.53
CA SER A 248 12.21 18.21 -8.19
C SER A 248 12.06 16.69 -8.25
N ILE A 249 11.32 16.18 -9.25
CA ILE A 249 11.11 14.74 -9.45
C ILE A 249 12.42 14.05 -9.84
N MET A 250 13.21 14.65 -10.71
CA MET A 250 14.52 14.13 -11.12
C MET A 250 15.50 14.07 -9.93
N ASN A 251 15.54 15.10 -9.08
CA ASN A 251 16.35 15.05 -7.86
C ASN A 251 15.90 13.92 -6.91
N LYS A 252 14.58 13.73 -6.73
CA LYS A 252 14.06 12.61 -5.92
C LYS A 252 14.43 11.26 -6.52
N LEU A 253 14.41 11.13 -7.85
CA LEU A 253 14.79 9.92 -8.56
C LEU A 253 16.29 9.65 -8.45
N GLU A 254 17.14 10.67 -8.55
CA GLU A 254 18.59 10.54 -8.40
C GLU A 254 18.94 10.02 -7.01
N ILE A 255 18.40 10.63 -5.96
CA ILE A 255 18.57 10.17 -4.57
C ILE A 255 18.14 8.69 -4.44
N LEU A 256 17.01 8.34 -5.05
CA LEU A 256 16.48 6.99 -5.02
C LEU A 256 17.39 5.98 -5.73
N ILE A 257 17.91 6.32 -6.90
CA ILE A 257 18.85 5.48 -7.65
C ILE A 257 20.12 5.27 -6.83
N CYS A 258 20.67 6.33 -6.23
CA CYS A 258 21.83 6.22 -5.34
C CYS A 258 21.56 5.28 -4.16
N GLN A 259 20.40 5.42 -3.51
CA GLN A 259 20.01 4.52 -2.41
C GLN A 259 19.92 3.06 -2.87
N LEU A 260 19.29 2.79 -4.01
CA LEU A 260 19.16 1.43 -4.54
C LEU A 260 20.50 0.84 -5.01
N LEU A 261 21.42 1.66 -5.53
CA LEU A 261 22.79 1.24 -5.86
C LEU A 261 23.58 0.88 -4.60
N ILE A 262 23.53 1.72 -3.56
CA ILE A 262 24.16 1.45 -2.26
C ILE A 262 23.62 0.17 -1.64
N LEU A 263 22.32 -0.08 -1.80
CA LEU A 263 21.65 -1.29 -1.32
C LEU A 263 21.91 -2.54 -2.18
N GLY A 264 22.74 -2.44 -3.23
CA GLY A 264 23.01 -3.55 -4.14
C GLY A 264 21.74 -4.10 -4.79
N GLN A 265 20.81 -3.22 -5.16
CA GLN A 265 19.55 -3.57 -5.84
C GLN A 265 19.57 -3.24 -7.34
N LEU A 266 20.57 -2.49 -7.82
CA LEU A 266 20.71 -2.08 -9.22
C LEU A 266 22.12 -2.34 -9.74
N HIS A 267 22.23 -2.54 -11.05
CA HIS A 267 23.47 -2.68 -11.77
C HIS A 267 23.91 -1.31 -12.33
N GLY A 268 24.94 -0.70 -11.74
CA GLY A 268 25.39 0.64 -12.10
C GLY A 268 25.69 0.83 -13.59
N CYS A 269 26.38 -0.13 -14.22
CA CYS A 269 26.76 -0.02 -15.63
C CYS A 269 25.55 0.06 -16.58
N LEU A 270 24.56 -0.82 -16.41
CA LEU A 270 23.35 -0.86 -17.25
C LEU A 270 22.50 0.41 -17.11
N LEU A 271 22.54 1.04 -15.93
CA LEU A 271 21.81 2.27 -15.67
C LEU A 271 22.46 3.46 -16.38
N ILE A 272 23.79 3.52 -16.42
CA ILE A 272 24.55 4.51 -17.20
C ILE A 272 24.30 4.33 -18.70
N ASP A 273 24.32 3.09 -19.19
CA ASP A 273 24.03 2.77 -20.60
C ASP A 273 22.60 3.21 -20.98
N SER A 274 21.62 3.00 -20.09
CA SER A 274 20.24 3.42 -20.32
C SER A 274 20.07 4.95 -20.38
N ILE A 275 20.78 5.70 -19.51
CA ILE A 275 20.74 7.17 -19.48
C ILE A 275 21.45 7.76 -20.71
N THR A 276 22.58 7.18 -21.11
CA THR A 276 23.34 7.63 -22.28
C THR A 276 22.61 7.35 -23.59
N GLN A 277 21.92 6.22 -23.72
CA GLN A 277 21.11 5.91 -24.91
C GLN A 277 19.82 6.74 -25.02
N SER A 278 19.32 7.30 -23.90
CA SER A 278 18.10 8.11 -23.88
C SER A 278 18.35 9.62 -24.02
N ASN A 279 19.61 10.06 -23.94
CA ASN A 279 20.04 11.40 -24.34
C ASN A 279 20.34 11.42 -25.84
N PRO A 280 19.62 12.17 -26.68
CA PRO A 280 20.03 12.39 -28.06
C PRO A 280 21.11 13.48 -28.07
N VAL A 281 22.29 13.17 -27.51
CA VAL A 281 23.50 13.95 -27.80
C VAL A 281 24.09 13.31 -29.05
N ASP A 282 23.64 13.83 -30.21
CA ASP A 282 24.38 13.95 -31.48
C ASP A 282 23.45 13.82 -32.70
N SER A 283 22.57 14.81 -32.88
CA SER A 283 21.95 15.07 -34.18
C SER A 283 22.09 16.54 -34.63
N LYS A 284 23.00 17.30 -34.01
CA LYS A 284 23.29 18.70 -34.41
C LYS A 284 24.54 18.91 -35.26
N ASN A 285 25.33 17.87 -35.55
CA ASN A 285 26.54 18.00 -36.39
C ASN A 285 26.41 17.47 -37.83
N GLN A 286 25.21 17.13 -38.31
CA GLN A 286 25.01 16.72 -39.72
C GLN A 286 24.55 17.83 -40.69
N TYR A 287 24.40 19.07 -40.22
CA TYR A 287 23.96 20.20 -41.08
C TYR A 287 25.06 21.20 -41.50
N LEU A 288 26.34 20.93 -41.20
CA LEU A 288 27.46 21.81 -41.59
C LEU A 288 28.42 21.21 -42.61
N ASN A 289 28.14 20.02 -43.16
CA ASN A 289 28.94 19.41 -44.24
C ASN A 289 28.25 19.46 -45.62
N ASN A 290 27.17 20.24 -45.78
CA ASN A 290 26.51 20.46 -47.07
C ASN A 290 26.20 21.96 -47.31
N MET A 291 27.21 22.82 -47.17
CA MET A 291 27.28 24.12 -47.86
C MET A 291 28.68 24.35 -48.39
#